data_AF-A0A9Q0LLB9-F1
#
_entry.id   AF-A0A9Q0LLB9-F1
#
_cell.length_a   1.000
_cell.length_b   1.000
_cell.length_c   1.000
_cell.angle_alpha   90.00
_cell.angle_beta   90.00
_cell.angle_gamma   90.00
#
_symmetry.space_group_name_H-M   'P 1'
#
loop_
_entity.id
_entity.type
_entity.pdbx_description
1 polymer ?
#
loop_
_entity_poly.entity_id
_entity_poly.type
_entity_poly.pdbx_seq_one_letter_code
_entity_poly.pdbx_strand_id
1 'polypeptide(L)'
;MNNEIEKIIELAKEAKIFDSLRSYSSPEIYNLITDKSQFNFLYQFCLSNEQINLIECFLDILKYKTWFVAQNISSFNFVEEKNIDSKNHEKEFQISKFAQKILNNYIQINSPKSIKMNRKSSKEIINKSEFVTFDVFDKALFHLLSLFSESIYPNLIKSKFWKESPEFKQKKEEIIYREVLIQNNLPQDRSVLNFREWKGLAREPVVVSANLLQFILDIIRDSISSKNILDLEFCSSSVNFRRFSLATSELKKVYISDINYDQMKAFFLNIFHLLMLHITLLYEPPVMNKQLFTLYKYEIGGFRFNLEDINFGILRKNAIRSVIGISKEQFRAKDLRKDLIIPYDQRINFVLSFLYQFSPPIKIYFPENIDEQLNLAGFEICKSIKTEMKLKKKKNILKLIISKVFEPIIKDSSFDQKEFIFFLLKYVNYETREIIQKSLTNNDRFEFLFENFDQNTYSLKISSEQQIIPKSYGHFNYMFK
;
A
#
# COMPACT_ATOMS: atom_id res chain seq x y z
N MET A 1 3.86 -27.13 25.25
CA MET A 1 2.95 -27.10 24.09
C MET A 1 3.64 -26.68 22.80
N ASN A 2 4.27 -25.51 22.71
CA ASN A 2 4.94 -25.09 21.45
C ASN A 2 5.98 -26.11 20.94
N ASN A 3 6.85 -26.63 21.82
CA ASN A 3 7.87 -27.62 21.42
C ASN A 3 7.31 -28.96 20.90
N GLU A 4 6.12 -29.39 21.36
CA GLU A 4 5.51 -30.64 20.88
C GLU A 4 4.88 -30.47 19.50
N ILE A 5 4.16 -29.37 19.30
CA ILE A 5 3.54 -29.02 18.01
C ILE A 5 4.62 -28.89 16.93
N GLU A 6 5.71 -28.20 17.27
CA GLU A 6 6.87 -28.04 16.40
C GLU A 6 7.45 -29.39 15.99
N LYS A 7 7.68 -30.27 16.97
CA LYS A 7 8.20 -31.61 16.72
C LYS A 7 7.27 -32.43 15.82
N ILE A 8 5.95 -32.33 15.99
CA ILE A 8 4.99 -33.04 15.12
C ILE A 8 5.08 -32.54 13.67
N ILE A 9 5.14 -31.23 13.46
CA ILE A 9 5.23 -30.63 12.12
C ILE A 9 6.56 -31.00 11.44
N GLU A 10 7.67 -30.97 12.17
CA GLU A 10 8.99 -31.38 11.65
C GLU A 10 9.02 -32.85 11.24
N LEU A 11 8.54 -33.75 12.12
CA LEU A 11 8.54 -35.19 11.82
C LEU A 11 7.58 -35.51 10.65
N ALA A 12 6.47 -34.81 10.53
CA ALA A 12 5.55 -34.93 9.39
C ALA A 12 6.18 -34.41 8.08
N LYS A 13 7.06 -33.40 8.12
CA LYS A 13 7.85 -32.95 6.96
C LYS A 13 8.88 -34.00 6.55
N GLU A 14 9.64 -34.54 7.50
CA GLU A 14 10.64 -35.58 7.22
C GLU A 14 10.00 -36.84 6.64
N ALA A 15 8.83 -37.24 7.15
CA ALA A 15 8.02 -38.34 6.63
C ALA A 15 7.25 -37.99 5.34
N LYS A 16 7.45 -36.80 4.76
CA LYS A 16 6.80 -36.33 3.51
C LYS A 16 5.27 -36.36 3.52
N ILE A 17 4.66 -36.25 4.70
CA ILE A 17 3.19 -36.27 4.84
C ILE A 17 2.54 -35.08 4.13
N PHE A 18 3.23 -33.95 4.08
CA PHE A 18 2.73 -32.73 3.43
C PHE A 18 2.78 -32.77 1.89
N ASP A 19 3.56 -33.66 1.28
CA ASP A 19 3.69 -33.71 -0.19
C ASP A 19 2.35 -34.02 -0.88
N SER A 20 1.54 -34.90 -0.28
CA SER A 20 0.19 -35.19 -0.76
C SER A 20 -0.74 -33.99 -0.56
N LEU A 21 -0.64 -33.30 0.57
CA LEU A 21 -1.49 -32.14 0.94
C LEU A 21 -1.24 -30.91 0.06
N ARG A 22 -0.07 -30.79 -0.55
CA ARG A 22 0.26 -29.70 -1.48
C ARG A 22 -0.69 -29.62 -2.68
N SER A 23 -1.23 -30.75 -3.13
CA SER A 23 -2.19 -30.79 -4.25
C SER A 23 -3.64 -30.47 -3.84
N TYR A 24 -3.93 -30.48 -2.54
CA TYR A 24 -5.28 -30.33 -1.99
C TYR A 24 -5.46 -29.07 -1.13
N SER A 25 -4.45 -28.21 -1.05
CA SER A 25 -4.47 -26.95 -0.31
C SER A 25 -3.95 -25.81 -1.18
N SER A 26 -4.50 -24.61 -1.00
CA SER A 26 -3.93 -23.42 -1.64
C SER A 26 -2.52 -23.17 -1.11
N PRO A 27 -1.64 -22.45 -1.85
CA PRO A 27 -0.31 -22.10 -1.36
C PRO A 27 -0.32 -21.39 0.01
N GLU A 28 -1.35 -20.60 0.28
CA GLU A 28 -1.54 -19.88 1.54
C GLU A 28 -1.83 -20.84 2.68
N ILE A 29 -2.77 -21.77 2.49
CA ILE A 29 -3.12 -22.78 3.49
C ILE A 29 -1.98 -23.76 3.70
N TYR A 30 -1.29 -24.17 2.63
CA TYR A 30 -0.12 -25.02 2.71
C TYR A 30 0.99 -24.39 3.57
N ASN A 31 1.29 -23.11 3.35
CA ASN A 31 2.27 -22.40 4.17
C ASN A 31 1.78 -22.22 5.61
N LEU A 32 0.50 -21.90 5.81
CA LEU A 32 -0.10 -21.75 7.13
C LEU A 32 0.05 -23.02 7.99
N ILE A 33 -0.11 -24.19 7.38
CA ILE A 33 -0.07 -25.47 8.12
C ILE A 33 1.34 -26.07 8.24
N THR A 34 2.30 -25.62 7.43
CA THR A 34 3.67 -26.18 7.40
C THR A 34 4.70 -25.26 8.03
N ASP A 35 4.51 -23.95 8.00
CA ASP A 35 5.43 -23.00 8.62
C ASP A 35 5.17 -22.90 10.12
N LYS A 36 6.25 -22.94 10.90
CA LYS A 36 6.19 -22.99 12.37
C LYS A 36 5.53 -21.75 12.95
N SER A 37 5.96 -20.56 12.51
CA SER A 37 5.41 -19.31 13.00
C SER A 37 3.93 -19.18 12.62
N GLN A 38 3.60 -19.41 11.35
CA GLN A 38 2.22 -19.29 10.85
C GLN A 38 1.28 -20.31 11.50
N PHE A 39 1.73 -21.54 11.75
CA PHE A 39 0.93 -22.53 12.47
C PHE A 39 0.63 -22.08 13.90
N ASN A 40 1.57 -21.45 14.59
CA ASN A 40 1.34 -20.92 15.94
C ASN A 40 0.24 -19.84 15.93
N PHE A 41 0.21 -18.97 14.91
CA PHE A 41 -0.90 -18.01 14.74
C PHE A 41 -2.25 -18.70 14.53
N LEU A 42 -2.30 -19.73 13.67
CA LEU A 42 -3.49 -20.55 13.45
C LEU A 42 -3.96 -21.20 14.76
N TYR A 43 -3.03 -21.77 15.53
CA TYR A 43 -3.30 -22.38 16.82
C TYR A 43 -3.91 -21.39 17.81
N GLN A 44 -3.28 -20.23 18.00
CA GLN A 44 -3.77 -19.20 18.93
C GLN A 44 -5.14 -18.65 18.52
N PHE A 45 -5.39 -18.52 17.22
CA PHE A 45 -6.67 -18.08 16.70
C PHE A 45 -7.77 -19.10 16.96
N CYS A 46 -7.54 -20.38 16.66
CA CYS A 46 -8.51 -21.43 16.94
C CYS A 46 -8.75 -21.62 18.44
N LEU A 47 -7.72 -21.45 19.28
CA LEU A 47 -7.85 -21.46 20.73
C LEU A 47 -8.76 -20.34 21.23
N SER A 48 -8.55 -19.12 20.72
CA SER A 48 -9.30 -17.93 21.12
C SER A 48 -10.76 -17.92 20.63
N ASN A 49 -11.09 -18.72 19.62
CA ASN A 49 -12.43 -18.82 19.03
C ASN A 49 -13.14 -20.14 19.39
N GLU A 50 -12.68 -20.87 20.42
CA GLU A 50 -13.27 -22.14 20.87
C GLU A 50 -13.31 -23.24 19.77
N GLN A 51 -12.38 -23.19 18.82
CA GLN A 51 -12.26 -24.11 17.67
C GLN A 51 -10.99 -24.97 17.74
N ILE A 52 -10.41 -25.12 18.94
CA ILE A 52 -9.14 -25.83 19.14
C ILE A 52 -9.20 -27.31 18.73
N ASN A 53 -10.37 -27.93 18.80
CA ASN A 53 -10.60 -29.31 18.40
C ASN A 53 -10.26 -29.57 16.91
N LEU A 54 -10.38 -28.56 16.04
CA LEU A 54 -9.97 -28.67 14.64
C LEU A 54 -8.45 -28.86 14.51
N ILE A 55 -7.69 -28.14 15.34
CA ILE A 55 -6.22 -28.18 15.34
C ILE A 55 -5.73 -29.47 16.01
N GLU A 56 -6.35 -29.87 17.12
CA GLU A 56 -6.03 -31.14 17.78
C GLU A 56 -6.29 -32.33 16.84
N CYS A 57 -7.42 -32.33 16.12
CA CYS A 57 -7.74 -33.36 15.13
C CYS A 57 -6.70 -33.38 14.00
N PHE A 58 -6.33 -32.22 13.46
CA PHE A 58 -5.30 -32.11 12.42
C PHE A 58 -3.95 -32.69 12.89
N LEU A 59 -3.50 -32.31 14.09
CA LEU A 59 -2.23 -32.78 14.66
C LEU A 59 -2.25 -34.28 14.95
N ASP A 60 -3.36 -34.83 15.47
CA ASP A 60 -3.48 -36.27 15.73
C ASP A 60 -3.50 -37.07 14.42
N ILE A 61 -4.12 -36.56 13.35
CA ILE A 61 -4.05 -37.18 12.01
C ILE A 61 -2.62 -37.13 11.46
N LEU A 62 -1.89 -36.01 11.63
CA LEU A 62 -0.48 -35.93 11.23
C LEU A 62 0.39 -36.93 12.01
N LYS A 63 0.20 -37.06 13.32
CA LYS A 63 0.88 -38.08 14.14
C LYS A 63 0.58 -39.48 13.64
N TYR A 64 -0.69 -39.80 13.38
CA TYR A 64 -1.11 -41.11 12.86
C TYR A 64 -0.37 -41.45 11.57
N LYS A 65 -0.41 -40.54 10.59
CA LYS A 65 0.24 -40.72 9.29
C LYS A 65 1.76 -40.83 9.40
N THR A 66 2.38 -39.97 10.21
CA THR A 66 3.83 -39.98 10.44
C THR A 66 4.26 -41.29 11.08
N TRP A 67 3.51 -41.78 12.06
CA TRP A 67 3.80 -43.04 12.73
C TRP A 67 3.57 -44.25 11.83
N PHE A 68 2.53 -44.23 10.99
CA PHE A 68 2.29 -45.25 9.97
C PHE A 68 3.48 -45.36 8.98
N VAL A 69 4.06 -44.22 8.58
CA VAL A 69 5.25 -44.19 7.72
C VAL A 69 6.52 -44.61 8.48
N ALA A 70 6.67 -44.18 9.73
CA ALA A 70 7.81 -44.52 10.58
C ALA A 70 7.92 -46.02 10.92
N GLN A 71 6.82 -46.79 10.88
CA GLN A 71 6.91 -48.25 11.00
C GLN A 71 7.63 -48.91 9.82
N ASN A 72 7.77 -48.22 8.68
CA ASN A 72 8.50 -48.67 7.50
C ASN A 72 9.91 -48.06 7.37
N ILE A 73 10.36 -47.22 8.32
CA ILE A 73 11.65 -46.52 8.28
C ILE A 73 12.32 -46.59 9.66
N SER A 74 13.50 -47.22 9.75
CA SER A 74 14.18 -47.61 11.00
C SER A 74 14.75 -46.47 11.87
N SER A 75 14.40 -45.20 11.66
CA SER A 75 15.10 -44.04 12.24
C SER A 75 14.25 -43.07 13.09
N PHE A 76 13.00 -43.39 13.43
CA PHE A 76 12.11 -42.46 14.16
C PHE A 76 11.84 -42.89 15.61
N ASN A 77 12.44 -42.21 16.59
CA ASN A 77 12.13 -42.36 18.01
C ASN A 77 11.26 -41.17 18.49
N PHE A 78 9.97 -41.41 18.69
CA PHE A 78 9.12 -40.49 19.45
C PHE A 78 9.37 -40.68 20.96
N VAL A 79 9.63 -39.58 21.65
CA VAL A 79 9.74 -39.54 23.11
C VAL A 79 8.34 -39.31 23.64
N GLU A 80 7.62 -40.39 23.90
CA GLU A 80 6.62 -40.57 24.98
C GLU A 80 5.89 -41.90 24.74
N GLU A 81 6.60 -42.98 25.05
CA GLU A 81 6.09 -44.23 25.64
C GLU A 81 7.32 -45.15 25.79
N LYS A 82 7.97 -45.05 26.95
CA LYS A 82 9.02 -46.00 27.34
C LYS A 82 8.33 -47.34 27.58
N ASN A 83 8.27 -48.16 26.55
CA ASN A 83 8.22 -49.64 26.53
C ASN A 83 7.69 -50.05 25.15
N ILE A 84 8.58 -50.15 24.15
CA ILE A 84 8.21 -50.76 22.87
C ILE A 84 9.16 -51.94 22.68
N ASP A 85 8.60 -53.12 22.97
CA ASP A 85 9.21 -54.40 22.68
C ASP A 85 9.18 -54.65 21.17
N SER A 86 10.21 -55.33 20.66
CA SER A 86 10.48 -55.46 19.23
C SER A 86 9.63 -56.56 18.56
N LYS A 87 8.30 -56.40 18.48
CA LYS A 87 7.41 -57.28 17.71
C LYS A 87 6.40 -56.49 16.86
N ASN A 88 6.35 -56.77 15.56
CA ASN A 88 5.48 -56.07 14.59
C ASN A 88 3.99 -56.08 14.97
N HIS A 89 3.50 -57.13 15.62
CA HIS A 89 2.10 -57.21 16.08
C HIS A 89 1.74 -56.19 17.17
N GLU A 90 2.69 -55.78 18.02
CA GLU A 90 2.45 -54.78 19.06
C GLU A 90 2.35 -53.37 18.48
N LYS A 91 3.09 -53.11 17.39
CA LYS A 91 3.07 -51.85 16.65
C LYS A 91 1.78 -51.61 15.85
N GLU A 92 1.25 -52.64 15.19
CA GLU A 92 -0.04 -52.56 14.49
C GLU A 92 -1.21 -52.37 15.47
N PHE A 93 -1.17 -53.07 16.61
CA PHE A 93 -2.15 -52.94 17.68
C PHE A 93 -2.21 -51.50 18.23
N GLN A 94 -1.06 -50.86 18.39
CA GLN A 94 -0.98 -49.51 18.92
C GLN A 94 -1.45 -48.45 17.89
N ILE A 95 -1.18 -48.62 16.58
CA ILE A 95 -1.76 -47.77 15.53
C ILE A 95 -3.29 -47.92 15.50
N SER A 96 -3.79 -49.15 15.58
CA SER A 96 -5.23 -49.43 15.62
C SER A 96 -5.91 -48.72 16.80
N LYS A 97 -5.31 -48.81 17.99
CA LYS A 97 -5.77 -48.11 19.20
C LYS A 97 -5.76 -46.59 19.02
N PHE A 98 -4.74 -46.04 18.36
CA PHE A 98 -4.65 -44.60 18.09
C PHE A 98 -5.67 -44.13 17.04
N ALA A 99 -5.91 -44.93 15.99
CA ALA A 99 -6.98 -44.67 15.03
C ALA A 99 -8.35 -44.63 15.72
N GLN A 100 -8.62 -45.60 16.62
CA GLN A 100 -9.86 -45.63 17.38
C GLN A 100 -10.02 -44.41 18.29
N LYS A 101 -8.92 -43.91 18.87
CA LYS A 101 -8.92 -42.65 19.65
C LYS A 101 -9.32 -41.45 18.78
N ILE A 102 -8.79 -41.33 17.57
CA ILE A 102 -9.14 -40.24 16.64
C ILE A 102 -10.63 -40.31 16.26
N LEU A 103 -11.14 -41.51 15.98
CA LEU A 103 -12.56 -41.72 15.66
C LEU A 103 -13.47 -41.29 16.80
N ASN A 104 -13.20 -41.79 18.01
CA ASN A 104 -14.02 -41.54 19.18
C ASN A 104 -13.97 -40.06 19.57
N ASN A 105 -12.80 -39.40 19.45
CA ASN A 105 -12.65 -38.00 19.85
C ASN A 105 -13.20 -37.02 18.82
N TYR A 106 -12.99 -37.24 17.52
CA TYR A 106 -13.24 -36.21 16.52
C TYR A 106 -14.30 -36.58 15.47
N ILE A 107 -14.49 -37.87 15.15
CA ILE A 107 -15.36 -38.29 14.03
C ILE A 107 -16.76 -38.70 14.51
N GLN A 108 -16.88 -39.31 15.68
CA GLN A 108 -18.16 -39.73 16.25
C GLN A 108 -18.98 -38.54 16.74
N ILE A 109 -20.27 -38.53 16.38
CA ILE A 109 -21.21 -37.43 16.64
C ILE A 109 -21.39 -37.14 18.14
N ASN A 110 -21.17 -38.14 19.00
CA ASN A 110 -21.43 -38.03 20.43
C ASN A 110 -20.25 -37.46 21.24
N SER A 111 -19.14 -37.12 20.59
CA SER A 111 -17.98 -36.55 21.28
C SER A 111 -18.06 -35.03 21.40
N PRO A 112 -17.70 -34.44 22.56
CA PRO A 112 -17.61 -33.00 22.73
C PRO A 112 -16.51 -32.35 21.85
N LYS A 113 -15.54 -33.14 21.37
CA LYS A 113 -14.48 -32.68 20.45
C LYS A 113 -14.80 -32.94 18.98
N SER A 114 -16.00 -33.44 18.67
CA SER A 114 -16.36 -33.83 17.31
C SER A 114 -16.26 -32.68 16.30
N ILE A 115 -15.70 -32.96 15.13
CA ILE A 115 -15.65 -32.03 14.00
C ILE A 115 -16.92 -32.18 13.15
N LYS A 116 -17.52 -31.06 12.76
CA LYS A 116 -18.81 -31.05 12.04
C LYS A 116 -18.65 -31.48 10.58
N MET A 117 -18.69 -32.79 10.34
CA MET A 117 -18.60 -33.39 9.01
C MET A 117 -19.95 -33.90 8.49
N ASN A 118 -20.06 -34.08 7.17
CA ASN A 118 -21.25 -34.70 6.58
C ASN A 118 -21.33 -36.19 6.97
N ARG A 119 -22.56 -36.69 7.18
CA ARG A 119 -22.80 -38.06 7.66
C ARG A 119 -22.22 -39.15 6.75
N LYS A 120 -22.13 -38.89 5.43
CA LYS A 120 -21.58 -39.84 4.45
C LYS A 120 -20.07 -40.03 4.65
N SER A 121 -19.33 -38.94 4.83
CA SER A 121 -17.88 -38.96 5.03
C SER A 121 -17.51 -39.55 6.39
N SER A 122 -18.25 -39.20 7.45
CA SER A 122 -18.04 -39.81 8.77
C SER A 122 -18.25 -41.32 8.75
N LYS A 123 -19.31 -41.80 8.07
CA LYS A 123 -19.56 -43.25 7.91
C LYS A 123 -18.46 -43.95 7.11
N GLU A 124 -17.97 -43.33 6.04
CA GLU A 124 -16.88 -43.90 5.25
C GLU A 124 -15.56 -44.00 6.03
N ILE A 125 -15.23 -42.99 6.84
CA ILE A 125 -14.03 -43.02 7.69
C ILE A 125 -14.17 -44.15 8.72
N ILE A 126 -15.35 -44.28 9.34
CA ILE A 126 -15.63 -45.36 10.31
C ILE A 126 -15.51 -46.74 9.64
N ASN A 127 -16.11 -46.94 8.47
CA ASN A 127 -16.02 -48.22 7.77
C ASN A 127 -14.59 -48.53 7.31
N LYS A 128 -13.83 -47.52 6.84
CA LYS A 128 -12.43 -47.70 6.46
C LYS A 128 -11.53 -48.02 7.65
N SER A 129 -11.86 -47.50 8.83
CA SER A 129 -11.03 -47.69 10.03
C SER A 129 -10.99 -49.12 10.57
N GLU A 130 -11.86 -50.01 10.07
CA GLU A 130 -11.74 -51.46 10.28
C GLU A 130 -10.41 -52.01 9.75
N PHE A 131 -9.85 -51.36 8.73
CA PHE A 131 -8.54 -51.67 8.16
C PHE A 131 -7.60 -50.50 8.45
N VAL A 132 -6.55 -50.74 9.24
CA VAL A 132 -5.57 -49.72 9.60
C VAL A 132 -4.71 -49.37 8.38
N THR A 133 -5.15 -48.40 7.57
CA THR A 133 -4.44 -47.95 6.36
C THR A 133 -4.04 -46.49 6.43
N PHE A 134 -3.00 -46.12 5.68
CA PHE A 134 -2.48 -44.74 5.66
C PHE A 134 -3.56 -43.68 5.35
N ASP A 135 -4.53 -44.00 4.50
CA ASP A 135 -5.53 -43.09 3.94
C ASP A 135 -6.85 -43.01 4.73
N VAL A 136 -6.98 -43.74 5.86
CA VAL A 136 -8.24 -43.80 6.67
C VAL A 136 -8.79 -42.40 6.95
N PHE A 137 -7.93 -41.45 7.31
CA PHE A 137 -8.32 -40.10 7.71
C PHE A 137 -8.21 -39.04 6.60
N ASP A 138 -7.95 -39.40 5.34
CA ASP A 138 -7.78 -38.43 4.26
C ASP A 138 -9.02 -37.54 4.07
N LYS A 139 -10.22 -38.12 4.20
CA LYS A 139 -11.48 -37.37 4.13
C LYS A 139 -11.64 -36.36 5.27
N ALA A 140 -11.20 -36.71 6.48
CA ALA A 140 -11.19 -35.79 7.62
C ALA A 140 -10.16 -34.67 7.39
N LEU A 141 -8.99 -35.03 6.88
CA LEU A 141 -7.92 -34.08 6.57
C LEU A 141 -8.34 -33.09 5.49
N PHE A 142 -8.96 -33.54 4.40
CA PHE A 142 -9.51 -32.67 3.36
C PHE A 142 -10.59 -31.73 3.89
N HIS A 143 -11.47 -32.24 4.76
CA HIS A 143 -12.48 -31.41 5.37
C HIS A 143 -11.88 -30.33 6.27
N LEU A 144 -10.85 -30.65 7.07
CA LEU A 144 -10.14 -29.68 7.89
C LEU A 144 -9.45 -28.61 7.03
N LEU A 145 -8.79 -29.00 5.94
CA LEU A 145 -8.18 -28.06 5.00
C LEU A 145 -9.22 -27.13 4.36
N SER A 146 -10.39 -27.66 4.00
CA SER A 146 -11.53 -26.87 3.50
C SER A 146 -12.00 -25.86 4.54
N LEU A 147 -12.19 -26.27 5.80
CA LEU A 147 -12.57 -25.37 6.89
C LEU A 147 -11.51 -24.29 7.12
N PHE A 148 -10.23 -24.66 7.09
CA PHE A 148 -9.13 -23.72 7.21
C PHE A 148 -9.17 -22.68 6.08
N SER A 149 -9.42 -23.10 4.84
CA SER A 149 -9.50 -22.22 3.69
C SER A 149 -10.73 -21.30 3.70
N GLU A 150 -11.91 -21.85 3.99
CA GLU A 150 -13.19 -21.16 3.79
C GLU A 150 -13.59 -20.28 4.99
N SER A 151 -13.20 -20.68 6.19
CA SER A 151 -13.70 -20.06 7.43
C SER A 151 -12.62 -19.54 8.35
N ILE A 152 -11.53 -20.30 8.57
CA ILE A 152 -10.53 -19.91 9.57
C ILE A 152 -9.58 -18.87 9.01
N TYR A 153 -8.94 -19.14 7.88
CA TYR A 153 -7.91 -18.28 7.30
C TYR A 153 -8.44 -16.87 6.95
N PRO A 154 -9.62 -16.70 6.29
CA PRO A 154 -10.15 -15.36 5.99
C PRO A 154 -10.45 -14.52 7.24
N ASN A 155 -10.75 -15.15 8.38
CA ASN A 155 -11.00 -14.46 9.64
C ASN A 155 -9.71 -14.23 10.42
N LEU A 156 -8.77 -15.18 10.37
CA LEU A 156 -7.44 -15.07 10.94
C LEU A 156 -6.70 -13.86 10.34
N ILE A 157 -6.69 -13.71 9.01
CA ILE A 157 -5.98 -12.59 8.36
C ILE A 157 -6.60 -11.21 8.65
N LYS A 158 -7.89 -11.18 9.01
CA LYS A 158 -8.58 -9.95 9.43
C LYS A 158 -8.31 -9.59 10.89
N SER A 159 -7.85 -10.54 11.69
CA SER A 159 -7.57 -10.33 13.10
C SER A 159 -6.44 -9.33 13.32
N LYS A 160 -6.56 -8.52 14.38
CA LYS A 160 -5.56 -7.52 14.75
C LYS A 160 -4.19 -8.15 14.99
N PHE A 161 -4.17 -9.31 15.64
CA PHE A 161 -2.95 -10.06 15.97
C PHE A 161 -2.21 -10.56 14.72
N TRP A 162 -2.92 -11.06 13.70
CA TRP A 162 -2.27 -11.45 12.44
C TRP A 162 -1.68 -10.23 11.72
N LYS A 163 -2.41 -9.11 11.67
CA LYS A 163 -1.95 -7.87 11.02
C LYS A 163 -0.73 -7.23 11.69
N GLU A 164 -0.54 -7.48 12.98
CA GLU A 164 0.61 -6.98 13.75
C GLU A 164 1.82 -7.92 13.70
N SER A 165 1.66 -9.14 13.15
CA SER A 165 2.72 -10.15 13.08
C SER A 165 3.91 -9.70 12.22
N PRO A 166 5.15 -10.03 12.62
CA PRO A 166 6.35 -9.82 11.80
C PRO A 166 6.20 -10.45 10.41
N GLU A 167 5.60 -11.64 10.33
CA GLU A 167 5.38 -12.39 9.10
C GLU A 167 4.38 -11.69 8.18
N PHE A 168 3.30 -11.09 8.68
CA PHE A 168 2.39 -10.30 7.84
C PHE A 168 3.03 -9.01 7.33
N LYS A 169 3.83 -8.33 8.16
CA LYS A 169 4.58 -7.13 7.73
C LYS A 169 5.60 -7.49 6.65
N GLN A 170 6.31 -8.60 6.82
CA GLN A 170 7.31 -9.08 5.87
C GLN A 170 6.67 -9.65 4.59
N LYS A 171 5.49 -10.29 4.69
CA LYS A 171 4.75 -10.82 3.54
C LYS A 171 4.01 -9.72 2.77
N LYS A 172 3.60 -8.63 3.42
CA LYS A 172 3.13 -7.39 2.76
C LYS A 172 4.27 -6.72 1.99
N GLU A 173 5.45 -6.64 2.61
CA GLU A 173 6.69 -6.25 1.94
C GLU A 173 7.19 -7.28 0.90
N GLU A 174 6.69 -8.52 0.87
CA GLU A 174 7.03 -9.48 -0.19
C GLU A 174 5.95 -9.59 -1.27
N ILE A 175 4.66 -9.38 -1.02
CA ILE A 175 3.57 -9.51 -2.00
C ILE A 175 3.52 -8.29 -2.91
N ILE A 176 3.68 -7.08 -2.35
CA ILE A 176 3.87 -5.83 -3.12
C ILE A 176 5.10 -5.97 -4.04
N TYR A 177 6.07 -6.80 -3.65
CA TYR A 177 7.34 -6.97 -4.35
C TYR A 177 7.37 -8.19 -5.30
N ARG A 178 6.77 -9.34 -4.98
CA ARG A 178 6.85 -10.58 -5.79
C ARG A 178 5.97 -10.55 -7.05
N GLU A 179 4.81 -9.90 -7.02
CA GLU A 179 3.98 -9.77 -8.24
C GLU A 179 4.54 -8.76 -9.26
N VAL A 180 5.46 -7.89 -8.82
CA VAL A 180 6.18 -6.92 -9.68
C VAL A 180 7.46 -7.53 -10.28
N LEU A 181 8.00 -8.61 -9.68
CA LEU A 181 9.35 -9.14 -9.94
C LEU A 181 9.45 -10.31 -10.95
N ILE A 182 8.36 -11.00 -11.30
CA ILE A 182 8.44 -12.09 -12.28
C ILE A 182 8.35 -11.51 -13.68
N GLN A 183 9.44 -10.94 -14.22
CA GLN A 183 9.85 -11.25 -15.60
C GLN A 183 11.18 -10.70 -16.11
N ASN A 184 11.90 -9.71 -15.54
CA ASN A 184 13.22 -9.31 -16.09
C ASN A 184 14.12 -8.59 -15.08
N ASN A 185 15.40 -9.04 -15.00
CA ASN A 185 16.60 -8.43 -14.39
C ASN A 185 16.42 -7.19 -13.48
N LEU A 186 16.78 -7.36 -12.21
CA LEU A 186 16.75 -6.34 -11.16
C LEU A 186 17.49 -5.04 -11.56
N PRO A 187 16.90 -3.85 -11.30
CA PRO A 187 17.64 -2.61 -11.25
C PRO A 187 18.54 -2.59 -10.02
N GLN A 188 19.76 -2.05 -10.15
CA GLN A 188 20.67 -1.83 -9.02
C GLN A 188 20.12 -0.79 -8.02
N ASP A 189 19.19 0.08 -8.44
CA ASP A 189 18.63 1.16 -7.64
C ASP A 189 17.12 0.98 -7.44
N ARG A 190 16.74 0.52 -6.25
CA ARG A 190 15.35 0.26 -5.84
C ARG A 190 14.52 1.54 -5.65
N SER A 191 15.15 2.71 -5.76
CA SER A 191 14.47 4.00 -5.58
C SER A 191 13.76 4.51 -6.85
N VAL A 192 14.04 3.92 -8.01
CA VAL A 192 13.43 4.32 -9.30
C VAL A 192 12.18 3.48 -9.57
N LEU A 193 11.00 4.11 -9.55
CA LEU A 193 9.71 3.39 -9.63
C LEU A 193 9.35 2.93 -11.04
N ASN A 194 9.84 3.62 -12.08
CA ASN A 194 9.63 3.25 -13.49
C ASN A 194 10.83 2.49 -14.07
N PHE A 195 11.35 1.54 -13.31
CA PHE A 195 12.61 0.86 -13.61
C PHE A 195 12.60 0.00 -14.88
N ARG A 196 11.42 -0.37 -15.40
CA ARG A 196 11.28 -1.19 -16.61
C ARG A 196 11.77 -0.43 -17.85
N GLU A 197 12.14 -1.14 -18.90
CA GLU A 197 12.58 -0.55 -20.17
C GLU A 197 11.40 -0.31 -21.12
N TRP A 198 11.37 0.86 -21.74
CA TRP A 198 10.42 1.19 -22.80
C TRP A 198 11.02 0.86 -24.16
N LYS A 199 10.34 0.01 -24.93
CA LYS A 199 10.81 -0.45 -26.25
C LYS A 199 10.32 0.42 -27.42
N GLY A 200 9.36 1.31 -27.20
CA GLY A 200 8.79 2.17 -28.24
C GLY A 200 9.45 3.55 -28.32
N LEU A 201 8.99 4.37 -29.26
CA LEU A 201 9.15 5.82 -29.18
C LEU A 201 8.24 6.34 -28.07
N ALA A 202 8.68 7.40 -27.37
CA ALA A 202 7.81 8.08 -26.43
C ALA A 202 6.89 9.06 -27.17
N ARG A 203 5.68 9.21 -26.66
CA ARG A 203 4.76 10.29 -27.06
C ARG A 203 5.20 11.61 -26.43
N GLU A 204 4.50 12.67 -26.81
CA GLU A 204 4.68 14.02 -26.26
C GLU A 204 4.62 14.02 -24.71
N PRO A 205 5.53 14.73 -24.02
CA PRO A 205 5.66 14.66 -22.56
C PRO A 205 4.35 14.90 -21.81
N VAL A 206 3.62 15.97 -22.19
CA VAL A 206 2.36 16.34 -21.53
C VAL A 206 1.32 15.23 -21.72
N VAL A 207 1.22 14.64 -22.91
CA VAL A 207 0.32 13.52 -23.21
C VAL A 207 0.63 12.33 -22.31
N VAL A 208 1.90 11.94 -22.20
CA VAL A 208 2.33 10.83 -21.34
C VAL A 208 1.98 11.12 -19.88
N SER A 209 2.34 12.30 -19.36
CA SER A 209 2.08 12.65 -17.96
C SER A 209 0.59 12.70 -17.62
N ALA A 210 -0.24 13.27 -18.49
CA ALA A 210 -1.68 13.39 -18.28
C ALA A 210 -2.36 12.02 -18.32
N ASN A 211 -2.02 11.18 -19.31
CA ASN A 211 -2.58 9.83 -19.40
C ASN A 211 -2.15 8.93 -18.24
N LEU A 212 -0.88 9.00 -17.79
CA LEU A 212 -0.42 8.21 -16.64
C LEU A 212 -1.11 8.66 -15.35
N LEU A 213 -1.27 9.97 -15.13
CA LEU A 213 -1.99 10.49 -13.98
C LEU A 213 -3.47 10.08 -14.02
N GLN A 214 -4.11 10.14 -15.20
CA GLN A 214 -5.47 9.64 -15.37
C GLN A 214 -5.58 8.15 -15.03
N PHE A 215 -4.63 7.34 -15.51
CA PHE A 215 -4.66 5.89 -15.29
C PHE A 215 -4.60 5.52 -13.81
N ILE A 216 -3.71 6.14 -13.03
CA ILE A 216 -3.65 5.91 -11.58
C ILE A 216 -4.89 6.46 -10.86
N LEU A 217 -5.44 7.59 -11.30
CA LEU A 217 -6.68 8.14 -10.75
C LEU A 217 -7.88 7.22 -11.02
N ASP A 218 -7.94 6.56 -12.17
CA ASP A 218 -9.00 5.61 -12.50
C ASP A 218 -8.89 4.33 -11.66
N ILE A 219 -7.68 3.80 -11.47
CA ILE A 219 -7.44 2.67 -10.53
C ILE A 219 -7.96 3.02 -9.14
N ILE A 220 -7.64 4.22 -8.67
CA ILE A 220 -8.08 4.70 -7.36
C ILE A 220 -9.60 4.85 -7.33
N ARG A 221 -10.23 5.46 -8.33
CA ARG A 221 -11.70 5.61 -8.40
C ARG A 221 -12.41 4.25 -8.42
N ASP A 222 -11.91 3.29 -9.18
CA ASP A 222 -12.45 1.93 -9.26
C ASP A 222 -12.37 1.22 -7.90
N SER A 223 -11.31 1.48 -7.12
CA SER A 223 -11.15 0.89 -5.79
C SER A 223 -12.07 1.51 -4.72
N ILE A 224 -12.48 2.77 -4.91
CA ILE A 224 -13.42 3.47 -4.02
C ILE A 224 -14.82 2.94 -4.34
N SER A 225 -15.14 1.73 -3.88
CA SER A 225 -16.47 1.13 -4.05
C SER A 225 -17.17 0.87 -2.71
N SER A 226 -18.51 1.02 -2.73
CA SER A 226 -19.53 0.71 -1.70
C SER A 226 -19.42 1.34 -0.29
N LYS A 227 -18.24 1.72 0.21
CA LYS A 227 -18.04 2.24 1.59
C LYS A 227 -17.26 3.56 1.69
N ASN A 228 -16.92 4.22 0.58
CA ASN A 228 -16.10 5.45 0.54
C ASN A 228 -14.72 5.32 1.22
N ILE A 229 -14.15 4.12 1.29
CA ILE A 229 -12.82 3.87 1.84
C ILE A 229 -11.92 3.37 0.70
N LEU A 230 -10.75 3.99 0.56
CA LEU A 230 -9.74 3.61 -0.42
C LEU A 230 -9.07 2.29 0.00
N ASP A 231 -9.25 1.24 -0.80
CA ASP A 231 -8.55 -0.03 -0.62
C ASP A 231 -7.23 -0.02 -1.42
N LEU A 232 -6.15 0.38 -0.72
CA LEU A 232 -4.81 0.51 -1.30
C LEU A 232 -4.19 -0.84 -1.65
N GLU A 233 -4.52 -1.89 -0.89
CA GLU A 233 -4.05 -3.25 -1.12
C GLU A 233 -4.69 -3.82 -2.40
N PHE A 234 -5.99 -3.58 -2.58
CA PHE A 234 -6.67 -3.89 -3.83
C PHE A 234 -6.12 -3.11 -5.03
N CYS A 235 -5.86 -1.80 -4.86
CA CYS A 235 -5.26 -0.98 -5.91
C CYS A 235 -3.92 -1.57 -6.38
N SER A 236 -2.99 -1.76 -5.45
CA SER A 236 -1.60 -2.13 -5.73
C SER A 236 -1.44 -3.56 -6.26
N SER A 237 -2.34 -4.49 -5.89
CA SER A 237 -2.36 -5.86 -6.40
C SER A 237 -3.14 -6.02 -7.73
N SER A 238 -3.81 -4.98 -8.22
CA SER A 238 -4.64 -5.06 -9.42
C SER A 238 -3.84 -5.23 -10.72
N VAL A 239 -4.45 -5.90 -11.71
CA VAL A 239 -3.91 -6.00 -13.08
C VAL A 239 -3.70 -4.60 -13.69
N ASN A 240 -4.60 -3.67 -13.41
CA ASN A 240 -4.51 -2.30 -13.91
C ASN A 240 -3.31 -1.56 -13.32
N PHE A 241 -3.00 -1.77 -12.04
CA PHE A 241 -1.78 -1.20 -11.44
C PHE A 241 -0.50 -1.78 -12.05
N ARG A 242 -0.47 -3.08 -12.38
CA ARG A 242 0.66 -3.66 -13.13
C ARG A 242 0.84 -3.04 -14.52
N ARG A 243 -0.26 -2.84 -15.25
CA ARG A 243 -0.26 -2.17 -16.57
C ARG A 243 0.17 -0.70 -16.44
N PHE A 244 -0.29 -0.02 -15.40
CA PHE A 244 0.12 1.33 -15.07
C PHE A 244 1.62 1.41 -14.81
N SER A 245 2.15 0.55 -13.92
CA SER A 245 3.58 0.49 -13.59
C SER A 245 4.43 0.25 -14.85
N LEU A 246 4.00 -0.65 -15.73
CA LEU A 246 4.61 -0.84 -17.06
C LEU A 246 4.60 0.44 -17.90
N ALA A 247 3.47 1.13 -17.99
CA ALA A 247 3.32 2.35 -18.77
C ALA A 247 4.22 3.49 -18.29
N THR A 248 4.54 3.55 -17.00
CA THR A 248 5.48 4.58 -16.47
C THR A 248 6.88 4.50 -17.10
N SER A 249 7.28 3.36 -17.67
CA SER A 249 8.58 3.23 -18.35
C SER A 249 8.72 4.14 -19.56
N GLU A 250 7.62 4.55 -20.21
CA GLU A 250 7.63 5.49 -21.33
C GLU A 250 8.30 6.83 -20.97
N LEU A 251 8.18 7.26 -19.70
CA LEU A 251 8.81 8.49 -19.20
C LEU A 251 10.32 8.51 -19.43
N LYS A 252 11.00 7.35 -19.41
CA LYS A 252 12.46 7.30 -19.65
C LYS A 252 12.84 7.83 -21.03
N LYS A 253 11.94 7.76 -22.00
CA LYS A 253 12.16 8.12 -23.41
C LYS A 253 11.51 9.46 -23.79
N VAL A 254 10.76 10.12 -22.89
CA VAL A 254 10.18 11.43 -23.21
C VAL A 254 11.27 12.48 -23.42
N TYR A 255 11.08 13.35 -24.41
CA TYR A 255 12.00 14.44 -24.70
C TYR A 255 11.48 15.73 -24.07
N ILE A 256 12.19 16.25 -23.08
CA ILE A 256 11.75 17.41 -22.27
C ILE A 256 12.60 18.66 -22.46
N SER A 257 13.64 18.63 -23.31
CA SER A 257 14.57 19.75 -23.46
C SER A 257 14.02 20.91 -24.30
N ASP A 258 13.15 20.64 -25.28
CA ASP A 258 12.62 21.67 -26.21
C ASP A 258 11.12 21.98 -26.01
N ILE A 259 10.60 21.83 -24.79
CA ILE A 259 9.20 22.19 -24.48
C ILE A 259 9.12 23.55 -23.79
N ASN A 260 8.05 24.30 -24.06
CA ASN A 260 7.87 25.64 -23.49
C ASN A 260 7.53 25.59 -21.98
N TYR A 261 7.56 26.75 -21.31
CA TYR A 261 7.35 26.80 -19.86
C TYR A 261 5.97 26.34 -19.40
N ASP A 262 4.92 26.53 -20.18
CA ASP A 262 3.57 26.07 -19.81
C ASP A 262 3.41 24.56 -19.99
N GLN A 263 4.00 24.00 -21.05
CA GLN A 263 4.12 22.56 -21.23
C GLN A 263 4.93 21.93 -20.09
N MET A 264 6.07 22.53 -19.75
CA MET A 264 6.95 22.08 -18.67
C MET A 264 6.23 22.13 -17.31
N LYS A 265 5.50 23.22 -17.03
CA LYS A 265 4.72 23.41 -15.80
C LYS A 265 3.60 22.37 -15.68
N ALA A 266 2.79 22.20 -16.74
CA ALA A 266 1.73 21.18 -16.78
C ALA A 266 2.30 19.77 -16.61
N PHE A 267 3.37 19.45 -17.35
CA PHE A 267 4.07 18.17 -17.26
C PHE A 267 4.54 17.87 -15.84
N PHE A 268 5.31 18.76 -15.22
CA PHE A 268 5.87 18.51 -13.90
C PHE A 268 4.84 18.57 -12.76
N LEU A 269 3.75 19.33 -12.88
CA LEU A 269 2.62 19.21 -11.96
C LEU A 269 1.98 17.82 -12.05
N ASN A 270 1.72 17.33 -13.26
CA ASN A 270 1.18 15.99 -13.47
C ASN A 270 2.12 14.90 -12.94
N ILE A 271 3.42 15.00 -13.21
CA ILE A 271 4.42 14.05 -12.71
C ILE A 271 4.52 14.10 -11.18
N PHE A 272 4.46 15.28 -10.57
CA PHE A 272 4.47 15.41 -9.11
C PHE A 272 3.29 14.64 -8.49
N HIS A 273 2.07 14.88 -8.95
CA HIS A 273 0.89 14.19 -8.43
C HIS A 273 0.91 12.70 -8.77
N LEU A 274 1.37 12.31 -9.95
CA LEU A 274 1.54 10.92 -10.36
C LEU A 274 2.51 10.17 -9.44
N LEU A 275 3.69 10.74 -9.18
CA LEU A 275 4.69 10.15 -8.29
C LEU A 275 4.17 10.06 -6.86
N MET A 276 3.49 11.11 -6.39
CA MET A 276 2.88 11.16 -5.06
C MET A 276 1.85 10.04 -4.86
N LEU A 277 0.96 9.83 -5.84
CA LEU A 277 -0.02 8.76 -5.82
C LEU A 277 0.63 7.39 -5.93
N HIS A 278 1.61 7.21 -6.81
CA HIS A 278 2.30 5.92 -6.97
C HIS A 278 3.01 5.50 -5.69
N ILE A 279 3.71 6.41 -5.01
CA ILE A 279 4.33 6.15 -3.69
C ILE A 279 3.25 5.76 -2.67
N THR A 280 2.12 6.46 -2.66
CA THR A 280 1.05 6.20 -1.68
C THR A 280 0.38 4.84 -1.88
N LEU A 281 0.19 4.41 -3.13
CA LEU A 281 -0.32 3.07 -3.43
C LEU A 281 0.65 1.96 -3.02
N LEU A 282 1.96 2.19 -3.08
CA LEU A 282 2.98 1.18 -2.75
C LEU A 282 3.26 1.05 -1.25
N TYR A 283 3.17 2.13 -0.48
CA TYR A 283 3.69 2.15 0.90
C TYR A 283 2.64 2.43 1.99
N GLU A 284 1.38 2.57 1.61
CA GLU A 284 0.26 3.05 2.44
C GLU A 284 0.51 4.43 3.11
N PRO A 285 -0.55 5.24 3.32
CA PRO A 285 -0.45 6.46 4.10
C PRO A 285 -0.68 6.14 5.59
N PRO A 286 0.26 6.52 6.49
CA PRO A 286 -0.25 7.13 7.72
C PRO A 286 0.58 8.28 8.31
N VAL A 287 1.85 8.47 7.93
CA VAL A 287 2.69 9.59 8.40
C VAL A 287 3.77 9.78 7.35
N MET A 288 3.63 10.74 6.44
CA MET A 288 4.65 10.95 5.42
C MET A 288 5.97 11.38 6.06
N ASN A 289 6.87 10.41 6.20
CA ASN A 289 8.26 10.66 6.50
C ASN A 289 8.84 11.46 5.31
N LYS A 290 9.34 12.68 5.58
CA LYS A 290 9.97 13.55 4.57
C LYS A 290 11.06 12.84 3.76
N GLN A 291 11.63 11.75 4.28
CA GLN A 291 12.58 10.89 3.56
C GLN A 291 11.98 10.26 2.28
N LEU A 292 10.68 9.97 2.24
CA LEU A 292 10.04 9.39 1.06
C LEU A 292 10.03 10.36 -0.13
N PHE A 293 10.01 11.67 0.13
CA PHE A 293 10.03 12.72 -0.91
C PHE A 293 11.35 12.82 -1.63
N THR A 294 12.43 12.31 -1.05
CA THR A 294 13.77 12.29 -1.65
C THR A 294 14.19 10.90 -2.11
N LEU A 295 13.64 9.86 -1.47
CA LEU A 295 13.95 8.47 -1.76
C LEU A 295 13.47 8.10 -3.17
N TYR A 296 12.15 8.06 -3.37
CA TYR A 296 11.58 7.52 -4.60
C TYR A 296 11.59 8.51 -5.76
N LYS A 297 11.86 8.00 -6.96
CA LYS A 297 12.12 8.78 -8.17
C LYS A 297 11.44 8.17 -9.39
N TYR A 298 11.18 9.01 -10.37
CA TYR A 298 11.07 8.58 -11.76
C TYR A 298 12.30 8.97 -12.56
N GLU A 299 12.67 8.12 -13.51
CA GLU A 299 13.59 8.47 -14.59
C GLU A 299 12.80 9.01 -15.78
N ILE A 300 13.14 10.23 -16.19
CA ILE A 300 12.43 11.02 -17.19
C ILE A 300 13.47 11.59 -18.15
N GLY A 301 13.41 11.18 -19.43
CA GLY A 301 14.37 11.64 -20.44
C GLY A 301 15.84 11.45 -20.05
N GLY A 302 16.16 10.37 -19.32
CA GLY A 302 17.51 10.09 -18.80
C GLY A 302 17.89 10.78 -17.48
N PHE A 303 17.03 11.64 -16.92
CA PHE A 303 17.24 12.29 -15.63
C PHE A 303 16.35 11.70 -14.54
N ARG A 304 16.84 11.63 -13.30
CA ARG A 304 16.04 11.15 -12.17
C ARG A 304 15.43 12.32 -11.42
N PHE A 305 14.15 12.22 -11.08
CA PHE A 305 13.41 13.25 -10.34
C PHE A 305 12.65 12.63 -9.18
N ASN A 306 12.89 13.12 -7.96
CA ASN A 306 12.02 12.89 -6.80
C ASN A 306 11.04 14.06 -6.60
N LEU A 307 10.18 13.98 -5.57
CA LEU A 307 9.19 15.03 -5.28
C LEU A 307 9.84 16.37 -4.90
N GLU A 308 10.98 16.36 -4.20
CA GLU A 308 11.72 17.60 -3.87
C GLU A 308 12.39 18.24 -5.10
N ASP A 309 12.96 17.43 -6.00
CA ASP A 309 13.55 17.87 -7.26
C ASP A 309 12.50 18.61 -8.11
N ILE A 310 11.28 18.07 -8.17
CA ILE A 310 10.19 18.69 -8.91
C ILE A 310 9.69 19.96 -8.20
N ASN A 311 9.37 19.87 -6.91
CA ASN A 311 8.80 20.99 -6.16
C ASN A 311 9.78 22.16 -6.01
N PHE A 312 10.99 21.93 -5.50
CA PHE A 312 11.96 23.00 -5.21
C PHE A 312 12.89 23.26 -6.38
N GLY A 313 13.33 22.22 -7.10
CA GLY A 313 14.23 22.34 -8.24
C GLY A 313 13.55 22.97 -9.45
N ILE A 314 12.54 22.29 -10.00
CA ILE A 314 11.91 22.71 -11.27
C ILE A 314 10.88 23.81 -11.05
N LEU A 315 9.84 23.55 -10.25
CA LEU A 315 8.64 24.39 -10.14
C LEU A 315 8.88 25.69 -9.34
N ARG A 316 9.85 25.70 -8.42
CA ARG A 316 10.19 26.85 -7.57
C ARG A 316 11.53 27.48 -7.91
N LYS A 317 11.96 27.40 -9.17
CA LYS A 317 13.16 28.09 -9.67
C LYS A 317 14.43 27.74 -8.86
N ASN A 318 14.64 26.46 -8.59
CA ASN A 318 15.77 25.93 -7.82
C ASN A 318 15.90 26.56 -6.42
N ALA A 319 14.77 26.72 -5.74
CA ALA A 319 14.69 27.33 -4.43
C ALA A 319 15.62 26.62 -3.43
N ILE A 320 16.26 27.44 -2.60
CA ILE A 320 17.17 26.99 -1.56
C ILE A 320 16.37 26.33 -0.44
N ARG A 321 16.81 25.15 -0.02
CA ARG A 321 16.23 24.46 1.14
C ARG A 321 16.85 24.98 2.44
N SER A 322 16.04 25.43 3.39
CA SER A 322 16.46 25.70 4.78
C SER A 322 16.17 24.50 5.68
N VAL A 323 16.83 23.37 5.43
CA VAL A 323 16.76 22.21 6.34
C VAL A 323 18.12 22.02 7.00
N ILE A 324 18.17 22.26 8.30
CA ILE A 324 19.32 22.03 9.19
C ILE A 324 20.53 22.93 8.84
N GLY A 325 20.31 24.25 8.73
CA GLY A 325 21.41 25.24 8.70
C GLY A 325 22.31 25.23 7.46
N ILE A 326 22.00 24.43 6.44
CA ILE A 326 22.75 24.36 5.18
C ILE A 326 21.85 24.85 4.05
N SER A 327 22.06 26.10 3.65
CA SER A 327 21.47 26.72 2.47
C SER A 327 22.14 26.13 1.22
N LYS A 328 21.47 25.19 0.54
CA LYS A 328 21.93 24.64 -0.74
C LYS A 328 20.78 24.65 -1.74
N GLU A 329 21.10 25.09 -2.96
CA GLU A 329 20.27 24.87 -4.15
C GLU A 329 19.97 23.38 -4.32
N GLN A 330 18.76 23.06 -4.81
CA GLN A 330 18.37 21.68 -5.08
C GLN A 330 19.28 21.05 -6.15
N PHE A 331 19.50 21.78 -7.23
CA PHE A 331 20.40 21.42 -8.33
C PHE A 331 21.68 22.25 -8.26
N ARG A 332 22.83 21.56 -8.12
CA ARG A 332 24.15 22.20 -8.04
C ARG A 332 24.62 22.67 -9.42
N ALA A 333 25.66 23.50 -9.46
CA ALA A 333 26.20 24.10 -10.69
C ALA A 333 26.49 23.13 -11.85
N LYS A 334 26.81 21.85 -11.57
CA LYS A 334 27.11 20.83 -12.59
C LYS A 334 25.92 19.91 -12.92
N ASP A 335 24.77 20.15 -12.31
CA ASP A 335 23.56 19.35 -12.53
C ASP A 335 22.87 19.82 -13.82
N LEU A 336 22.83 18.95 -14.83
CA LEU A 336 22.23 19.26 -16.14
C LEU A 336 20.73 19.52 -16.05
N ARG A 337 20.06 19.09 -14.97
CA ARG A 337 18.63 19.39 -14.75
C ARG A 337 18.37 20.88 -14.54
N LYS A 338 19.42 21.71 -14.35
CA LYS A 338 19.28 23.17 -14.28
C LYS A 338 18.70 23.78 -15.56
N ASP A 339 18.94 23.17 -16.72
CA ASP A 339 18.42 23.67 -17.99
C ASP A 339 16.90 23.51 -18.11
N LEU A 340 16.29 22.70 -17.23
CA LEU A 340 14.84 22.43 -17.18
C LEU A 340 14.11 23.33 -16.17
N ILE A 341 14.82 24.20 -15.45
CA ILE A 341 14.22 25.08 -14.44
C ILE A 341 13.29 26.09 -15.12
N ILE A 342 12.08 26.23 -14.58
CA ILE A 342 11.10 27.20 -15.07
C ILE A 342 10.99 28.42 -14.15
N PRO A 343 10.48 29.56 -14.65
CA PRO A 343 10.13 30.70 -13.81
C PRO A 343 9.15 30.28 -12.70
N TYR A 344 9.38 30.81 -11.49
CA TYR A 344 8.51 30.53 -10.36
C TYR A 344 7.13 31.18 -10.56
N ASP A 345 6.08 30.35 -10.49
CA ASP A 345 4.70 30.79 -10.47
C ASP A 345 4.12 30.62 -9.07
N GLN A 346 3.79 31.73 -8.40
CA GLN A 346 3.28 31.69 -7.02
C GLN A 346 1.95 30.92 -6.89
N ARG A 347 1.20 30.71 -7.99
CA ARG A 347 -0.03 29.90 -8.00
C ARG A 347 0.24 28.40 -7.81
N ILE A 348 1.49 27.94 -7.92
CA ILE A 348 1.89 26.55 -7.63
C ILE A 348 1.50 26.15 -6.19
N ASN A 349 1.50 27.11 -5.26
CA ASN A 349 1.06 26.89 -3.87
C ASN A 349 -0.43 26.51 -3.77
N PHE A 350 -1.24 26.80 -4.79
CA PHE A 350 -2.65 26.45 -4.83
C PHE A 350 -2.93 25.03 -5.34
N VAL A 351 -1.95 24.40 -5.99
CA VAL A 351 -2.19 23.18 -6.77
C VAL A 351 -1.37 21.98 -6.35
N LEU A 352 -0.22 22.18 -5.70
CA LEU A 352 0.57 21.06 -5.19
C LEU A 352 -0.16 20.37 -4.04
N SER A 353 -0.43 19.08 -4.22
CA SER A 353 -1.14 18.27 -3.24
C SER A 353 -0.20 17.27 -2.62
N PHE A 354 0.02 17.42 -1.32
CA PHE A 354 0.79 16.49 -0.50
C PHE A 354 -0.13 15.49 0.20
N LEU A 355 -1.40 15.40 -0.22
CA LEU A 355 -2.40 14.46 0.30
C LEU A 355 -2.70 14.62 1.82
N TYR A 356 -2.36 15.76 2.41
CA TYR A 356 -2.85 16.14 3.74
C TYR A 356 -4.31 16.59 3.67
N GLN A 357 -5.02 16.55 4.79
CA GLN A 357 -6.40 17.07 4.89
C GLN A 357 -6.58 18.49 4.35
N PHE A 358 -5.59 19.36 4.53
CA PHE A 358 -5.61 20.74 4.02
C PHE A 358 -5.12 20.88 2.57
N SER A 359 -4.58 19.82 1.95
CA SER A 359 -4.06 19.88 0.59
C SER A 359 -5.18 20.10 -0.44
N PRO A 360 -4.87 20.78 -1.56
CA PRO A 360 -5.80 20.89 -2.67
C PRO A 360 -6.14 19.52 -3.28
N PRO A 361 -7.29 19.40 -3.96
CA PRO A 361 -7.59 18.20 -4.74
C PRO A 361 -6.59 18.02 -5.88
N ILE A 362 -6.23 16.77 -6.18
CA ILE A 362 -5.44 16.44 -7.37
C ILE A 362 -6.27 16.66 -8.62
N LYS A 363 -5.66 17.36 -9.59
CA LYS A 363 -6.18 17.69 -10.91
C LYS A 363 -5.08 17.35 -11.95
N ILE A 364 -5.48 17.10 -13.18
CA ILE A 364 -4.62 16.95 -14.36
C ILE A 364 -4.49 18.32 -15.03
N TYR A 365 -3.26 18.70 -15.34
CA TYR A 365 -2.91 19.99 -15.90
C TYR A 365 -2.58 19.89 -17.38
N PHE A 366 -3.03 20.87 -18.16
CA PHE A 366 -2.79 20.96 -19.59
C PHE A 366 -2.23 22.34 -19.95
N PRO A 367 -1.24 22.44 -20.86
CA PRO A 367 -0.64 23.72 -21.24
C PRO A 367 -1.66 24.69 -21.84
N GLU A 368 -2.70 24.21 -22.53
CA GLU A 368 -3.69 25.04 -23.20
C GLU A 368 -4.57 25.83 -22.22
N ASN A 369 -4.72 25.35 -20.98
CA ASN A 369 -5.56 25.98 -19.95
C ASN A 369 -4.86 26.13 -18.60
N ILE A 370 -3.54 25.98 -18.54
CA ILE A 370 -2.77 25.97 -17.28
C ILE A 370 -3.02 27.24 -16.46
N ASP A 371 -3.10 28.41 -17.11
CA ASP A 371 -3.34 29.68 -16.44
C ASP A 371 -4.72 29.74 -15.77
N GLU A 372 -5.75 29.27 -16.48
CA GLU A 372 -7.11 29.20 -15.95
C GLU A 372 -7.20 28.20 -14.80
N GLN A 373 -6.62 27.02 -14.96
CA GLN A 373 -6.58 25.97 -13.92
C GLN A 373 -5.92 26.47 -12.63
N LEU A 374 -4.80 27.19 -12.75
CA LEU A 374 -4.09 27.79 -11.62
C LEU A 374 -4.90 28.92 -10.96
N ASN A 375 -5.58 29.75 -11.75
CA ASN A 375 -6.42 30.83 -11.23
C ASN A 375 -7.64 30.28 -10.48
N LEU A 376 -8.31 29.27 -11.03
CA LEU A 376 -9.45 28.60 -10.40
C LEU A 376 -9.04 27.96 -9.06
N ALA A 377 -7.89 27.29 -9.00
CA ALA A 377 -7.36 26.76 -7.74
C ALA A 377 -7.10 27.87 -6.70
N GLY A 378 -6.61 29.03 -7.16
CA GLY A 378 -6.46 30.20 -6.30
C GLY A 378 -7.77 30.70 -5.72
N PHE A 379 -8.80 30.85 -6.55
CA PHE A 379 -10.14 31.24 -6.07
C PHE A 379 -10.72 30.21 -5.10
N GLU A 380 -10.58 28.90 -5.38
CA GLU A 380 -11.05 27.82 -4.51
C GLU A 380 -10.41 27.87 -3.12
N ILE A 381 -9.08 28.02 -3.05
CA ILE A 381 -8.36 28.05 -1.77
C ILE A 381 -8.57 29.35 -1.02
N CYS A 382 -8.53 30.49 -1.73
CA CYS A 382 -8.65 31.79 -1.07
C CYS A 382 -10.08 32.12 -0.63
N LYS A 383 -11.10 31.37 -1.12
CA LYS A 383 -12.49 31.51 -0.68
C LYS A 383 -12.68 31.22 0.81
N SER A 384 -11.85 30.37 1.43
CA SER A 384 -11.97 30.03 2.86
C SER A 384 -11.31 31.05 3.79
N ILE A 385 -10.59 32.04 3.24
CA ILE A 385 -9.85 33.02 4.05
C ILE A 385 -10.81 33.85 4.89
N LYS A 386 -10.56 33.90 6.19
CA LYS A 386 -11.32 34.71 7.14
C LYS A 386 -10.45 35.84 7.69
N THR A 387 -11.10 36.94 8.05
CA THR A 387 -10.42 38.12 8.59
C THR A 387 -10.91 38.43 9.99
N GLU A 388 -10.02 38.71 10.93
CA GLU A 388 -10.36 39.22 12.26
C GLU A 388 -9.60 40.50 12.58
N MET A 389 -10.31 41.57 12.91
CA MET A 389 -9.70 42.84 13.29
C MET A 389 -9.49 42.92 14.81
N LYS A 390 -8.25 43.17 15.24
CA LYS A 390 -7.92 43.48 16.64
C LYS A 390 -7.53 44.94 16.77
N LEU A 391 -8.40 45.72 17.41
CA LEU A 391 -8.14 47.12 17.72
C LEU A 391 -7.05 47.24 18.80
N LYS A 392 -6.05 48.11 18.58
CA LYS A 392 -5.05 48.45 19.59
C LYS A 392 -4.83 49.95 19.62
N LYS A 393 -4.42 50.47 20.78
CA LYS A 393 -4.15 51.91 21.00
C LYS A 393 -3.13 52.55 20.04
N LYS A 394 -2.25 51.77 19.41
CA LYS A 394 -1.20 52.27 18.48
C LYS A 394 -1.45 51.91 17.02
N LYS A 395 -1.60 50.62 16.71
CA LYS A 395 -1.86 50.11 15.36
C LYS A 395 -2.77 48.90 15.43
N ASN A 396 -3.84 48.89 14.64
CA ASN A 396 -4.70 47.72 14.57
C ASN A 396 -3.95 46.54 13.96
N ILE A 397 -4.46 45.35 14.24
CA ILE A 397 -3.93 44.11 13.69
C ILE A 397 -5.04 43.43 12.91
N LEU A 398 -4.83 43.26 11.61
CA LEU A 398 -5.67 42.41 10.78
C LEU A 398 -5.09 41.00 10.79
N LYS A 399 -5.83 40.06 11.37
CA LYS A 399 -5.51 38.64 11.31
C LYS A 399 -6.16 38.02 10.10
N LEU A 400 -5.37 37.31 9.30
CA LEU A 400 -5.83 36.52 8.16
C LEU A 400 -5.75 35.04 8.55
N ILE A 401 -6.90 34.41 8.73
CA ILE A 401 -7.01 32.96 8.93
C ILE A 401 -7.05 32.32 7.56
N ILE A 402 -6.00 31.58 7.22
CA ILE A 402 -5.76 31.05 5.89
C ILE A 402 -5.50 29.54 5.91
N SER A 403 -5.63 28.90 4.75
CA SER A 403 -5.31 27.49 4.59
C SER A 403 -3.84 27.20 4.93
N LYS A 404 -3.63 26.03 5.53
CA LYS A 404 -2.31 25.53 5.94
C LYS A 404 -1.37 25.22 4.77
N VAL A 405 -1.89 25.18 3.54
CA VAL A 405 -1.07 25.08 2.31
C VAL A 405 -0.03 26.20 2.21
N PHE A 406 -0.28 27.36 2.81
CA PHE A 406 0.64 28.50 2.81
C PHE A 406 1.67 28.46 3.94
N GLU A 407 1.57 27.50 4.87
CA GLU A 407 2.49 27.42 6.02
C GLU A 407 3.96 27.30 5.59
N PRO A 408 4.33 26.47 4.59
CA PRO A 408 5.72 26.37 4.15
C PRO A 408 6.27 27.68 3.57
N ILE A 409 5.47 28.41 2.77
CA ILE A 409 5.93 29.66 2.14
C ILE A 409 6.03 30.80 3.15
N ILE A 410 5.11 30.86 4.14
CA ILE A 410 5.13 31.91 5.17
C ILE A 410 6.26 31.69 6.17
N LYS A 411 6.66 30.44 6.41
CA LYS A 411 7.81 30.11 7.26
C LYS A 411 9.15 30.18 6.53
N ASP A 412 9.15 30.42 5.23
CA ASP A 412 10.40 30.58 4.47
C ASP A 412 11.11 31.87 4.89
N SER A 413 12.44 31.80 4.99
CA SER A 413 13.29 32.96 5.24
C SER A 413 13.17 34.06 4.18
N SER A 414 12.79 33.73 2.94
CA SER A 414 12.61 34.69 1.85
C SER A 414 11.19 35.25 1.76
N PHE A 415 10.33 35.02 2.76
CA PHE A 415 8.93 35.44 2.72
C PHE A 415 8.78 36.96 2.80
N ASP A 416 8.21 37.58 1.75
CA ASP A 416 7.74 38.96 1.77
C ASP A 416 6.23 39.02 2.06
N GLN A 417 5.88 39.50 3.25
CA GLN A 417 4.49 39.62 3.68
C GLN A 417 3.66 40.55 2.78
N LYS A 418 4.22 41.65 2.27
CA LYS A 418 3.47 42.61 1.44
C LYS A 418 3.18 42.01 0.07
N GLU A 419 4.20 41.42 -0.56
CA GLU A 419 4.04 40.74 -1.85
C GLU A 419 2.98 39.63 -1.77
N PHE A 420 3.02 38.84 -0.70
CA PHE A 420 2.03 37.79 -0.48
C PHE A 420 0.61 38.32 -0.29
N ILE A 421 0.44 39.44 0.43
CA ILE A 421 -0.89 40.08 0.57
C ILE A 421 -1.40 40.56 -0.80
N PHE A 422 -0.56 41.20 -1.61
CA PHE A 422 -0.95 41.62 -2.97
C PHE A 422 -1.30 40.44 -3.87
N PHE A 423 -0.60 39.32 -3.72
CA PHE A 423 -0.95 38.08 -4.39
C PHE A 423 -2.33 37.56 -3.97
N LEU A 424 -2.62 37.51 -2.65
CA LEU A 424 -3.92 37.06 -2.14
C LEU A 424 -5.08 37.95 -2.61
N LEU A 425 -4.89 39.27 -2.73
CA LEU A 425 -5.92 40.20 -3.18
C LEU A 425 -6.53 39.82 -4.54
N LYS A 426 -5.78 39.12 -5.39
CA LYS A 426 -6.26 38.64 -6.70
C LYS A 426 -7.33 37.55 -6.58
N TYR A 427 -7.31 36.76 -5.50
CA TYR A 427 -8.12 35.53 -5.38
C TYR A 427 -9.16 35.53 -4.25
N VAL A 428 -9.03 36.43 -3.27
CA VAL A 428 -10.04 36.56 -2.20
C VAL A 428 -11.37 37.12 -2.73
N ASN A 429 -12.46 36.81 -2.01
CA ASN A 429 -13.77 37.39 -2.28
C ASN A 429 -13.79 38.91 -2.07
N TYR A 430 -14.83 39.58 -2.59
CA TYR A 430 -14.96 41.03 -2.54
C TYR A 430 -14.88 41.60 -1.11
N GLU A 431 -15.62 41.00 -0.17
CA GLU A 431 -15.66 41.44 1.23
C GLU A 431 -14.28 41.40 1.90
N THR A 432 -13.57 40.29 1.72
CA THR A 432 -12.21 40.11 2.25
C THR A 432 -11.22 41.05 1.57
N ARG A 433 -11.38 41.27 0.25
CA ARG A 433 -10.55 42.21 -0.52
C ARG A 433 -10.65 43.62 0.04
N GLU A 434 -11.86 44.11 0.26
CA GLU A 434 -12.15 45.44 0.84
C GLU A 434 -11.52 45.59 2.22
N ILE A 435 -11.65 44.59 3.09
CA ILE A 435 -11.06 44.60 4.44
C ILE A 435 -9.53 44.68 4.37
N ILE A 436 -8.90 43.86 3.53
CA ILE A 436 -7.43 43.86 3.37
C ILE A 436 -6.95 45.19 2.80
N GLN A 437 -7.63 45.72 1.78
CA GLN A 437 -7.27 47.01 1.16
C GLN A 437 -7.38 48.17 2.17
N LYS A 438 -8.45 48.21 2.96
CA LYS A 438 -8.62 49.20 4.02
C LYS A 438 -7.52 49.10 5.09
N SER A 439 -7.10 47.90 5.44
CA SER A 439 -5.98 47.72 6.38
C SER A 439 -4.63 48.10 5.79
N LEU A 440 -4.42 47.90 4.48
CA LEU A 440 -3.24 48.41 3.78
C LEU A 440 -3.20 49.94 3.80
N THR A 441 -4.31 50.62 3.51
CA THR A 441 -4.38 52.10 3.54
C THR A 441 -4.18 52.66 4.94
N ASN A 442 -4.68 51.97 5.97
CA ASN A 442 -4.51 52.38 7.36
C ASN A 442 -3.13 52.03 7.95
N ASN A 443 -2.28 51.34 7.18
CA ASN A 443 -0.96 50.87 7.62
C ASN A 443 -1.05 49.99 8.89
N ASP A 444 -2.11 49.18 8.95
CA ASP A 444 -2.35 48.17 9.99
C ASP A 444 -1.30 47.06 9.91
N ARG A 445 -1.09 46.35 11.03
CA ARG A 445 -0.21 45.17 11.06
C ARG A 445 -0.97 43.94 10.60
N PHE A 446 -0.31 43.09 9.80
CA PHE A 446 -0.89 41.81 9.36
C PHE A 446 -0.31 40.64 10.16
N GLU A 447 -1.18 39.73 10.58
CA GLU A 447 -0.82 38.46 11.22
C GLU A 447 -1.50 37.31 10.48
N PHE A 448 -0.75 36.25 10.14
CA PHE A 448 -1.32 35.05 9.53
C PHE A 448 -1.58 33.98 10.58
N LEU A 449 -2.79 33.43 10.58
CA LEU A 449 -3.18 32.28 11.38
C LEU A 449 -3.55 31.15 10.43
N PHE A 450 -3.21 29.92 10.78
CA PHE A 450 -3.54 28.76 9.96
C PHE A 450 -4.82 28.10 10.47
N GLU A 451 -5.67 27.67 9.53
CA GLU A 451 -6.81 26.81 9.85
C GLU A 451 -6.36 25.58 10.64
N ASN A 452 -7.14 25.22 11.67
CA ASN A 452 -6.84 24.08 12.52
C ASN A 452 -7.17 22.78 11.78
N PHE A 453 -6.12 22.16 11.23
CA PHE A 453 -6.15 20.80 10.72
C PHE A 453 -5.17 19.94 11.52
N ASP A 454 -5.55 18.69 11.76
CA ASP A 454 -4.63 17.68 12.24
C ASP A 454 -3.56 17.46 11.15
N GLN A 455 -2.31 17.78 11.48
CA GLN A 455 -1.18 17.79 10.54
C GLN A 455 -0.85 16.39 10.01
N ASN A 456 -1.35 15.35 10.66
CA ASN A 456 -1.05 13.96 10.34
C ASN A 456 -2.23 13.23 9.67
N THR A 457 -3.35 13.91 9.45
CA THR A 457 -4.51 13.31 8.79
C THR A 457 -4.34 13.34 7.28
N TYR A 458 -4.09 12.17 6.72
CA TYR A 458 -4.10 11.93 5.28
C TYR A 458 -5.52 12.05 4.73
N SER A 459 -5.67 12.72 3.59
CA SER A 459 -6.92 12.83 2.86
C SER A 459 -6.64 12.87 1.36
N LEU A 460 -6.96 11.78 0.69
CA LEU A 460 -6.95 11.76 -0.77
C LEU A 460 -8.18 12.52 -1.29
N LYS A 461 -7.94 13.73 -1.78
CA LYS A 461 -8.94 14.54 -2.48
C LYS A 461 -8.65 14.46 -3.97
N ILE A 462 -9.55 13.83 -4.70
CA ILE A 462 -9.56 13.85 -6.17
C ILE A 462 -10.66 14.81 -6.57
N SER A 463 -10.45 15.60 -7.63
CA SER A 463 -11.55 16.41 -8.17
C SER A 463 -12.77 15.51 -8.47
N SER A 464 -13.95 15.95 -8.01
CA SER A 464 -15.22 15.27 -8.25
C SER A 464 -15.65 15.32 -9.71
N GLU A 465 -15.13 16.28 -10.46
CA GLU A 465 -15.37 16.40 -11.90
C GLU A 465 -14.37 15.50 -12.63
N GLN A 466 -14.88 14.58 -13.45
CA GLN A 466 -14.03 13.88 -14.41
C GLN A 466 -13.48 14.91 -15.39
N GLN A 467 -12.18 15.21 -15.28
CA GLN A 467 -11.52 16.11 -16.21
C GLN A 467 -11.41 15.44 -17.57
N ILE A 468 -11.99 16.10 -18.58
CA ILE A 468 -11.98 15.62 -19.96
C ILE A 468 -10.59 15.86 -20.53
N ILE A 469 -9.85 14.79 -20.76
CA ILE A 469 -8.59 14.86 -21.51
C ILE A 469 -8.89 15.28 -22.95
N PRO A 470 -8.15 16.25 -23.53
CA PRO A 470 -8.34 16.65 -24.92
C PRO A 470 -8.24 15.44 -25.86
N LYS A 471 -9.15 15.32 -26.84
CA LYS A 471 -9.16 14.19 -27.79
C LYS A 471 -7.82 14.04 -28.53
N SER A 472 -7.10 15.15 -28.76
CA SER A 472 -5.77 15.18 -29.37
C SER A 472 -4.71 14.41 -28.59
N TYR A 473 -4.91 14.18 -27.28
CA TYR A 473 -3.98 13.45 -26.43
C TYR A 473 -4.18 11.92 -26.59
N GLY A 474 -5.22 11.51 -27.32
CA GLY A 474 -5.58 10.11 -27.53
C GLY A 474 -6.06 9.43 -26.26
N HIS A 475 -6.71 8.27 -26.44
CA HIS A 475 -6.93 7.35 -25.33
C HIS A 475 -5.76 6.37 -25.31
N PHE A 476 -5.07 6.26 -24.18
CA PHE A 476 -4.06 5.23 -24.02
C PHE A 476 -4.77 3.87 -23.99
N ASN A 477 -4.66 3.09 -25.07
CA ASN A 477 -5.14 1.72 -25.07
C ASN A 477 -4.21 0.90 -24.18
N TYR A 478 -4.70 0.51 -22.99
CA TYR A 478 -4.01 -0.27 -21.96
C TYR A 478 -3.59 -1.70 -22.38
N MET A 479 -3.61 -2.00 -23.68
CA MET A 479 -3.28 -3.28 -24.28
C MET A 479 -1.76 -3.39 -24.46
N PHE A 480 -1.06 -3.62 -23.36
CA PHE A 480 0.25 -4.27 -23.43
C PHE A 480 0.01 -5.69 -23.94
N LYS A 481 0.44 -5.99 -25.18
CA LYS A 481 0.44 -7.34 -25.73
C LYS A 481 1.54 -8.18 -25.09
#